data_AF-A0A238UA53-F1
#
_entry.id   AF-A0A238UA53-F1
#
_cell.length_a   1.000
_cell.length_b   1.000
_cell.length_c   1.000
_cell.angle_alpha   90.00
_cell.angle_beta   90.00
_cell.angle_gamma   90.00
#
_symmetry.space_group_name_H-M   'P 1'
#
loop_
_entity.id
_entity.type
_entity.pdbx_description
1 polymer ?
#
loop_
_entity_poly.entity_id
_entity_poly.type
_entity_poly.pdbx_seq_one_letter_code
_entity_poly.pdbx_strand_id
1 'polypeptide(L)'
;MKLLNIFRKKEETTDDVTEVIVPEVTKELFIEEETTSSEEFSEAGRYNLERIYAFASKDFEEKGYDDALINPDHSYSSDNIRLLKYDFHILIKRAFKSYEDYIKDIEFHIESRNNAGLIDTVKLLETALIKTKDSIAEVKLIEEDFLNDAGLIDRVSLSYKRGFTRGLAAMSDQILEKNV
;
A
#
# COMPACT_ATOMS: atom_id res chain seq x y z
N MET A 1 18.51 -21.80 -36.48
CA MET A 1 17.77 -20.57 -36.84
C MET A 1 17.30 -20.68 -38.27
N LYS A 2 16.02 -20.37 -38.51
CA LYS A 2 15.39 -20.05 -39.82
C LYS A 2 15.40 -21.22 -40.82
N LEU A 3 14.40 -21.52 -41.64
CA LEU A 3 13.07 -21.09 -42.09
C LEU A 3 12.62 -22.33 -42.94
N LEU A 4 11.38 -22.67 -43.29
CA LEU A 4 10.28 -21.91 -43.84
C LEU A 4 9.15 -22.92 -44.10
N ASN A 5 7.93 -22.39 -44.11
CA ASN A 5 6.68 -23.00 -44.54
C ASN A 5 6.72 -23.62 -45.96
N ILE A 6 5.63 -24.31 -46.29
CA ILE A 6 4.76 -24.12 -47.47
C ILE A 6 4.40 -25.45 -48.17
N PHE A 7 3.12 -25.82 -48.00
CA PHE A 7 2.18 -26.41 -48.95
C PHE A 7 2.68 -27.38 -50.02
N ARG A 8 2.14 -28.60 -49.98
CA ARG A 8 1.89 -29.42 -51.17
C ARG A 8 0.41 -29.84 -51.19
N LYS A 9 -0.33 -29.28 -52.14
CA LYS A 9 -1.70 -29.65 -52.51
C LYS A 9 -1.67 -30.93 -53.35
N LYS A 10 -2.58 -31.90 -53.10
CA LYS A 10 -3.43 -32.52 -54.14
C LYS A 10 -4.59 -33.31 -53.50
N GLU A 11 -5.77 -33.04 -54.02
CA GLU A 11 -7.08 -33.61 -53.70
C GLU A 11 -7.16 -35.12 -53.97
N GLU A 12 -7.97 -35.84 -53.19
CA GLU A 12 -8.98 -36.77 -53.71
C GLU A 12 -10.02 -37.08 -52.62
N THR A 13 -11.28 -36.83 -52.96
CA THR A 13 -12.51 -37.02 -52.20
C THR A 13 -13.02 -38.45 -52.31
N THR A 14 -13.31 -39.11 -51.19
CA THR A 14 -14.39 -40.10 -51.08
C THR A 14 -14.89 -40.16 -49.65
N ASP A 15 -16.21 -40.12 -49.53
CA ASP A 15 -17.01 -40.09 -48.31
C ASP A 15 -16.65 -41.19 -47.31
N ASP A 16 -16.38 -40.80 -46.06
CA ASP A 16 -16.62 -41.66 -44.91
C ASP A 16 -17.16 -40.80 -43.76
N VAL A 17 -18.43 -41.03 -43.42
CA VAL A 17 -19.16 -40.32 -42.37
C VAL A 17 -18.58 -40.76 -41.03
N THR A 18 -17.54 -40.06 -40.58
CA THR A 18 -17.05 -40.14 -39.22
C THR A 18 -17.86 -39.18 -38.37
N GLU A 19 -18.69 -39.74 -37.49
CA GLU A 19 -19.38 -39.05 -36.41
C GLU A 19 -18.37 -38.15 -35.67
N VAL A 20 -18.47 -36.84 -35.91
CA VAL A 20 -17.74 -35.85 -35.12
C VAL A 20 -18.45 -35.80 -33.78
N ILE A 21 -17.87 -36.47 -32.78
CA ILE A 21 -18.21 -36.24 -31.37
C ILE A 21 -17.81 -34.78 -31.10
N VAL A 22 -18.78 -33.87 -31.25
CA VAL A 22 -18.64 -32.50 -30.79
C VAL A 22 -18.59 -32.60 -29.27
N PRO A 23 -17.49 -32.20 -28.60
CA PRO A 23 -17.49 -32.18 -27.15
C PRO A 23 -18.62 -31.24 -26.70
N GLU A 24 -19.53 -31.79 -25.89
CA GLU A 24 -20.65 -31.04 -25.34
C GLU A 24 -20.08 -29.96 -24.42
N VAL A 25 -20.14 -28.70 -24.87
CA VAL A 25 -19.64 -27.57 -24.10
C VAL A 25 -20.65 -27.32 -22.97
N THR A 26 -20.36 -27.85 -21.78
CA THR A 26 -21.20 -27.61 -20.60
C THR A 26 -21.09 -26.15 -20.17
N LYS A 27 -22.18 -25.59 -19.63
CA LYS A 27 -22.22 -24.20 -19.12
C LYS A 27 -21.14 -23.91 -18.07
N GLU A 28 -20.68 -24.95 -17.38
CA GLU A 28 -19.59 -24.91 -16.40
C GLU A 28 -18.26 -24.47 -17.02
N LEU A 29 -18.04 -24.72 -18.32
CA LEU A 29 -16.85 -24.25 -19.04
C LEU A 29 -16.81 -22.73 -19.27
N PHE A 30 -17.95 -22.06 -19.06
CA PHE A 30 -18.12 -20.60 -19.20
C PHE A 30 -18.29 -19.89 -17.85
N ILE A 31 -18.16 -20.62 -16.73
CA ILE A 31 -18.11 -19.98 -15.43
C ILE A 31 -16.68 -19.44 -15.29
N GLU A 32 -16.49 -18.18 -15.65
CA GLU A 32 -15.40 -17.42 -15.06
C GLU A 32 -15.66 -17.42 -13.56
N GLU A 33 -14.82 -18.13 -12.79
CA GLU A 33 -14.71 -17.81 -11.37
C GLU A 33 -14.36 -16.32 -11.33
N GLU A 34 -15.31 -15.48 -10.91
CA GLU A 34 -14.98 -14.15 -10.42
C GLU A 34 -14.03 -14.38 -9.25
N THR A 35 -12.74 -14.49 -9.54
CA THR A 35 -11.72 -14.18 -8.56
C THR A 35 -12.02 -12.74 -8.21
N THR A 36 -12.71 -12.54 -7.09
CA THR A 36 -12.70 -11.31 -6.32
C THR A 36 -11.28 -11.06 -5.84
N SER A 37 -10.38 -10.83 -6.79
CA SER A 37 -9.21 -10.02 -6.63
C SER A 37 -9.49 -8.79 -7.47
N SER A 38 -10.41 -7.96 -6.96
CA SER A 38 -10.38 -6.51 -7.18
C SER A 38 -9.11 -5.92 -6.53
N GLU A 39 -7.98 -6.52 -6.84
CA GLU A 39 -6.65 -5.94 -6.84
C GLU A 39 -6.30 -5.71 -8.31
N GLU A 40 -7.23 -5.10 -9.05
CA GLU A 40 -6.79 -4.15 -10.05
C GLU A 40 -5.95 -3.13 -9.28
N PHE A 41 -4.64 -3.38 -9.30
CA PHE A 41 -3.59 -2.43 -8.96
C PHE A 41 -3.81 -1.22 -9.87
N SER A 42 -4.76 -0.37 -9.46
CA SER A 42 -4.89 0.94 -10.02
C SER A 42 -3.55 1.63 -9.77
N GLU A 43 -3.15 2.43 -10.73
CA GLU A 43 -2.07 3.39 -10.65
C GLU A 43 -2.21 4.38 -9.46
N ALA A 44 -3.29 4.23 -8.65
CA ALA A 44 -3.58 4.90 -7.38
C ALA A 44 -2.76 4.39 -6.17
N GLY A 45 -1.88 3.40 -6.37
CA GLY A 45 -0.88 2.97 -5.37
C GLY A 45 0.30 3.94 -5.18
N ARG A 46 0.20 5.19 -5.66
CA ARG A 46 1.15 6.27 -5.31
C ARG A 46 1.11 6.46 -3.79
N TYR A 47 2.27 6.41 -3.13
CA TYR A 47 2.40 6.54 -1.68
C TYR A 47 1.62 7.76 -1.19
N ASN A 48 0.49 7.49 -0.54
CA ASN A 48 -0.51 8.48 -0.19
C ASN A 48 -0.63 8.58 1.33
N LEU A 49 -1.23 9.68 1.77
CA LEU A 49 -1.55 10.00 3.16
C LEU A 49 -2.17 8.82 3.91
N GLU A 50 -2.99 8.01 3.21
CA GLU A 50 -3.63 6.83 3.77
C GLU A 50 -2.64 5.86 4.42
N ARG A 51 -1.45 5.65 3.84
CA ARG A 51 -0.44 4.77 4.45
C ARG A 51 0.13 5.35 5.75
N ILE A 52 0.26 6.66 5.83
CA ILE A 52 0.69 7.37 7.04
C ILE A 52 -0.37 7.20 8.13
N TYR A 53 -1.65 7.43 7.79
CA TYR A 53 -2.76 7.25 8.73
C TYR A 53 -2.93 5.79 9.16
N ALA A 54 -2.87 4.85 8.22
CA ALA A 54 -2.96 3.43 8.51
C ALA A 54 -1.89 3.00 9.51
N PHE A 55 -0.63 3.42 9.31
CA PHE A 55 0.45 3.15 10.26
C PHE A 55 0.17 3.78 11.63
N ALA A 56 -0.19 5.06 11.67
CA ALA A 56 -0.46 5.77 12.93
C ALA A 56 -1.71 5.25 13.66
N SER A 57 -2.63 4.60 12.94
CA SER A 57 -3.85 4.02 13.48
C SER A 57 -3.65 2.65 14.13
N LYS A 58 -2.55 1.97 13.80
CA LYS A 58 -2.21 0.66 14.34
C LYS A 58 -1.99 0.75 15.86
N ASP A 59 -2.49 -0.25 16.57
CA ASP A 59 -2.19 -0.42 17.99
C ASP A 59 -0.86 -1.17 18.16
N PHE A 60 0.09 -0.56 18.86
CA PHE A 60 1.39 -1.10 19.19
C PHE A 60 1.48 -1.56 20.65
N GLU A 61 0.36 -1.59 21.37
CA GLU A 61 0.31 -2.02 22.76
C GLU A 61 0.72 -3.48 22.94
N GLU A 62 0.21 -4.40 22.13
CA GLU A 62 0.57 -5.81 22.20
C GLU A 62 2.08 -6.01 21.97
N LYS A 63 2.63 -5.36 20.94
CA LYS A 63 4.07 -5.37 20.68
C LYS A 63 4.87 -4.87 21.90
N GLY A 64 4.47 -3.74 22.47
CA GLY A 64 5.14 -3.20 23.66
C GLY A 64 5.07 -4.15 24.85
N TYR A 65 3.92 -4.79 25.06
CA TYR A 65 3.72 -5.78 26.12
C TYR A 65 4.66 -6.96 25.96
N ASP A 66 4.71 -7.57 24.77
CA ASP A 66 5.57 -8.72 24.48
C ASP A 66 7.06 -8.36 24.61
N ASP A 67 7.45 -7.19 24.10
CA ASP A 67 8.83 -6.69 24.18
C ASP A 67 9.29 -6.53 25.64
N ALA A 68 8.41 -6.09 26.54
CA ALA A 68 8.71 -6.00 27.97
C ALA A 68 8.94 -7.37 28.62
N LEU A 69 8.15 -8.39 28.24
CA LEU A 69 8.31 -9.76 28.73
C LEU A 69 9.65 -10.39 28.29
N ILE A 70 10.16 -9.99 27.12
CA ILE A 70 11.44 -10.45 26.59
C ILE A 70 12.60 -9.68 27.21
N ASN A 71 12.52 -8.35 27.25
CA ASN A 71 13.54 -7.49 27.81
C ASN A 71 12.92 -6.29 28.54
N PRO A 72 12.91 -6.29 29.89
CA PRO A 72 12.27 -5.24 30.69
C PRO A 72 13.08 -3.93 30.77
N ASP A 73 14.25 -3.85 30.12
CA ASP A 73 15.07 -2.62 30.16
C ASP A 73 14.38 -1.45 29.42
N HIS A 74 14.34 -0.29 30.08
CA HIS A 74 13.85 0.95 29.48
C HIS A 74 14.68 1.41 28.28
N SER A 75 15.96 1.05 28.20
CA SER A 75 16.80 1.34 27.03
C SER A 75 16.26 0.62 25.78
N TYR A 76 15.88 -0.65 25.94
CA TYR A 76 15.28 -1.48 24.89
C TYR A 76 13.96 -0.90 24.38
N SER A 77 13.09 -0.48 25.32
CA SER A 77 11.84 0.22 24.99
C SER A 77 12.08 1.51 24.19
N SER A 78 13.06 2.30 24.61
CA SER A 78 13.41 3.57 23.96
C SER A 78 13.91 3.38 22.54
N ASP A 79 14.72 2.35 22.30
CA ASP A 79 15.22 2.01 20.97
C ASP A 79 14.09 1.54 20.05
N ASN A 80 13.17 0.70 20.54
CA ASN A 80 12.01 0.26 19.75
C ASN A 80 11.07 1.42 19.37
N ILE A 81 10.85 2.39 20.26
CA ILE A 81 10.12 3.61 19.93
C ILE A 81 10.85 4.39 18.84
N ARG A 82 12.17 4.52 18.93
CA ARG A 82 12.97 5.19 17.91
C ARG A 82 12.87 4.48 16.55
N LEU A 83 12.85 3.15 16.51
CA LEU A 83 12.62 2.39 15.27
C LEU A 83 11.24 2.67 14.68
N LEU A 84 10.18 2.68 15.50
CA LEU A 84 8.82 3.04 15.04
C LEU A 84 8.77 4.47 14.48
N LYS A 85 9.50 5.42 15.08
CA LYS A 85 9.64 6.79 14.57
C LYS A 85 10.34 6.82 13.21
N TYR A 86 11.40 6.04 13.01
CA TYR A 86 12.06 5.96 11.72
C TYR A 86 11.17 5.36 10.63
N ASP A 87 10.43 4.30 10.95
CA ASP A 87 9.48 3.69 10.01
C ASP A 87 8.40 4.70 9.58
N PHE A 88 7.85 5.45 10.54
CA PHE A 88 6.88 6.50 10.25
C PHE A 88 7.47 7.62 9.37
N HIS A 89 8.69 8.06 9.67
CA HIS A 89 9.36 9.08 8.88
C HIS A 89 9.66 8.64 7.44
N ILE A 90 9.98 7.36 7.24
CA ILE A 90 10.14 6.78 5.90
C ILE A 90 8.82 6.89 5.11
N LEU A 91 7.67 6.65 5.76
CA LEU A 91 6.36 6.81 5.11
C LEU A 91 6.09 8.26 4.70
N ILE A 92 6.38 9.23 5.58
CA ILE A 92 6.26 10.67 5.28
C ILE A 92 7.10 11.02 4.04
N LYS A 93 8.39 10.66 4.03
CA LYS A 93 9.30 10.95 2.91
C LYS A 93 8.84 10.35 1.59
N ARG A 94 8.33 9.11 1.62
CA ARG A 94 7.79 8.45 0.43
C ARG A 94 6.55 9.15 -0.09
N ALA A 95 5.62 9.54 0.79
CA ALA A 95 4.41 10.25 0.41
C ALA A 95 4.74 11.62 -0.20
N PHE A 96 5.63 12.37 0.45
CA PHE A 96 6.09 13.67 -0.05
C PHE A 96 6.66 13.57 -1.46
N LYS A 97 7.62 12.64 -1.67
CA LYS A 97 8.24 12.41 -2.98
C LYS A 97 7.23 12.01 -4.04
N SER A 98 6.28 11.14 -3.69
CA SER A 98 5.24 10.67 -4.59
C SER A 98 4.32 11.80 -5.05
N TYR A 99 3.93 12.72 -4.15
CA TYR A 99 3.14 13.89 -4.52
C TYR A 99 3.93 14.90 -5.34
N GLU A 100 5.20 15.16 -5.01
CA GLU A 100 6.05 16.06 -5.83
C GLU A 100 6.18 15.57 -7.27
N ASP A 101 6.43 14.27 -7.45
CA ASP A 101 6.55 13.69 -8.79
C ASP A 101 5.21 13.75 -9.53
N TYR A 102 4.09 13.50 -8.84
CA TYR A 102 2.76 13.61 -9.45
C TYR A 102 2.38 15.04 -9.84
N ILE A 103 2.75 16.03 -9.04
CA ILE A 103 2.53 17.45 -9.37
C ILE A 103 3.23 17.79 -10.68
N LYS A 104 4.49 17.38 -10.85
CA LYS A 104 5.26 17.62 -12.08
C LYS A 104 4.62 16.95 -13.29
N ASP A 105 4.16 15.70 -13.13
CA ASP A 105 3.46 14.97 -14.18
C ASP A 105 2.17 15.70 -14.61
N ILE A 106 1.35 16.13 -13.63
CA ILE A 106 0.11 16.86 -13.90
C ILE A 106 0.39 18.19 -14.59
N GLU A 107 1.37 18.97 -14.12
CA GLU A 107 1.73 20.26 -14.70
C GLU A 107 2.19 20.13 -16.15
N PHE A 108 3.00 19.11 -16.46
CA PHE A 108 3.37 18.77 -17.85
C PHE A 108 2.15 18.41 -18.70
N HIS A 109 1.21 17.62 -18.17
CA HIS A 109 0.00 17.27 -18.88
C HIS A 109 -0.91 18.48 -19.11
N ILE A 110 -1.07 19.37 -18.14
CA ILE A 110 -1.82 20.62 -18.30
C ILE A 110 -1.27 21.42 -19.49
N GLU A 111 0.04 21.65 -19.53
CA GLU A 111 0.69 22.39 -20.61
C GLU A 111 0.44 21.73 -21.98
N SER A 112 0.72 20.42 -22.07
CA SER A 112 0.55 19.65 -23.30
C SER A 112 -0.89 19.66 -23.83
N ARG A 113 -1.90 19.55 -22.94
CA ARG A 113 -3.31 19.51 -23.34
C ARG A 113 -3.85 20.91 -23.66
N ASN A 114 -3.35 21.94 -22.98
CA ASN A 114 -3.66 23.32 -23.29
C ASN A 114 -3.16 23.68 -24.71
N ASN A 115 -1.93 23.29 -25.07
CA ASN A 115 -1.39 23.48 -26.41
C ASN A 115 -2.20 22.76 -27.50
N ALA A 116 -2.86 21.66 -27.15
CA ALA A 116 -3.76 20.91 -28.04
C ALA A 116 -5.20 21.46 -28.07
N GLY A 117 -5.52 22.50 -27.30
CA GLY A 117 -6.87 23.09 -27.23
C GLY A 117 -7.89 22.25 -26.46
N LEU A 118 -7.46 21.29 -25.64
CA LEU A 118 -8.34 20.38 -24.89
C LEU A 118 -8.78 21.01 -23.56
N ILE A 119 -9.58 22.08 -23.63
CA ILE A 119 -9.94 22.94 -22.49
C ILE A 119 -10.61 22.19 -21.33
N ASP A 120 -11.54 21.27 -21.61
CA ASP A 120 -12.23 20.53 -20.54
C ASP A 120 -11.28 19.60 -19.79
N THR A 121 -10.36 18.95 -20.51
CA THR A 121 -9.31 18.13 -19.91
C THR A 121 -8.35 18.96 -19.07
N VAL A 122 -7.99 20.17 -19.53
CA VAL A 122 -7.16 21.10 -18.75
C VAL A 122 -7.82 21.42 -17.42
N LYS A 123 -9.11 21.78 -17.41
CA LYS A 123 -9.84 22.09 -16.17
C LYS A 123 -9.90 20.91 -15.19
N LEU A 124 -10.06 19.69 -15.72
CA LEU A 124 -10.03 18.47 -14.90
C LEU A 124 -8.65 18.28 -14.25
N LEU A 125 -7.57 18.46 -15.03
CA LEU A 125 -6.20 18.34 -14.54
C LEU A 125 -5.84 19.44 -13.52
N GLU A 126 -6.28 20.68 -13.74
CA GLU A 126 -6.10 21.78 -12.78
C GLU A 126 -6.80 21.48 -11.45
N THR A 127 -8.00 20.90 -11.51
CA THR A 127 -8.73 20.46 -10.30
C THR A 127 -7.96 19.36 -9.56
N ALA A 128 -7.41 18.39 -10.29
CA ALA A 128 -6.58 17.34 -9.70
C ALA A 128 -5.28 17.89 -9.09
N LEU A 129 -4.67 18.90 -9.74
CA LEU A 129 -3.47 19.59 -9.26
C LEU A 129 -3.74 20.28 -7.92
N ILE A 130 -4.86 20.99 -7.79
CA ILE A 130 -5.27 21.65 -6.54
C ILE A 130 -5.38 20.62 -5.42
N LYS A 131 -6.16 19.54 -5.63
CA LYS A 131 -6.31 18.47 -4.64
C LYS A 131 -4.98 17.86 -4.23
N THR A 132 -4.08 17.66 -5.18
CA THR A 132 -2.74 17.11 -4.92
C THR A 132 -1.87 18.08 -4.11
N LYS A 133 -1.98 19.39 -4.39
CA LYS A 133 -1.30 20.45 -3.64
C LYS A 133 -1.82 20.56 -2.20
N ASP A 134 -3.10 20.30 -1.98
CA ASP A 134 -3.65 20.22 -0.62
C ASP A 134 -3.10 18.99 0.12
N SER A 135 -3.07 17.82 -0.52
CA SER A 135 -2.53 16.59 0.07
C SER A 135 -1.04 16.70 0.44
N ILE A 136 -0.20 17.33 -0.40
CA ILE A 136 1.22 17.51 -0.05
C ILE A 136 1.39 18.53 1.08
N ALA A 137 0.51 19.53 1.19
CA ALA A 137 0.53 20.46 2.32
C ALA A 137 0.22 19.73 3.64
N GLU A 138 -0.74 18.81 3.64
CA GLU A 138 -1.03 17.97 4.79
C GLU A 138 0.15 17.07 5.18
N VAL A 139 0.85 16.46 4.20
CA VAL A 139 2.08 15.69 4.49
C VAL A 139 3.14 16.56 5.16
N LYS A 140 3.29 17.82 4.75
CA LYS A 140 4.24 18.77 5.38
C LYS A 140 3.86 19.09 6.82
N LEU A 141 2.57 19.26 7.10
CA LEU A 141 2.09 19.46 8.48
C LEU A 141 2.39 18.23 9.35
N ILE A 142 2.16 17.02 8.82
CA ILE A 142 2.50 15.79 9.52
C ILE A 142 4.02 15.68 9.76
N GLU A 143 4.85 16.12 8.81
CA GLU A 143 6.31 16.17 9.00
C GLU A 143 6.72 17.17 10.09
N GLU A 144 6.08 18.34 10.15
CA GLU A 144 6.31 19.32 11.20
C GLU A 144 5.94 18.77 12.58
N ASP A 145 4.76 18.15 12.71
CA ASP A 145 4.34 17.48 13.93
C ASP A 145 5.34 16.39 14.33
N PHE A 146 5.79 15.59 13.37
CA PHE A 146 6.78 14.54 13.59
C PHE A 146 8.11 15.10 14.14
N LEU A 147 8.62 16.18 13.57
CA LEU A 147 9.88 16.82 14.02
C LEU A 147 9.78 17.41 15.43
N ASN A 148 8.56 17.76 15.85
CA ASN A 148 8.25 18.24 17.20
C ASN A 148 7.84 17.12 18.16
N ASP A 149 7.98 15.84 17.77
CA ASP A 149 7.56 14.67 18.54
C ASP A 149 6.07 14.72 18.97
N ALA A 150 5.22 15.28 18.10
CA ALA A 150 3.79 15.51 18.35
C ALA A 150 2.87 14.80 17.35
N GLY A 151 1.56 14.95 17.53
CA GLY A 151 0.55 14.48 16.58
C GLY A 151 0.53 12.95 16.43
N LEU A 152 0.53 12.47 15.18
CA LEU A 152 0.36 11.05 14.86
C LEU A 152 1.48 10.17 15.46
N ILE A 153 2.71 10.67 15.50
CA ILE A 153 3.83 9.87 16.01
C ILE A 153 3.83 9.75 17.53
N ASP A 154 3.28 10.74 18.23
CA ASP A 154 3.10 10.68 19.68
C ASP A 154 2.10 9.58 20.04
N ARG A 155 0.98 9.46 19.32
CA ARG A 155 0.03 8.36 19.48
C ARG A 155 0.69 6.99 19.36
N VAL A 156 1.51 6.77 18.33
CA VAL A 156 2.26 5.52 18.11
C VAL A 156 3.18 5.24 19.31
N SER A 157 3.92 6.26 19.74
CA SER A 157 4.84 6.17 20.88
C SER A 157 4.10 5.84 22.19
N LEU A 158 2.96 6.47 22.45
CA LEU A 158 2.14 6.27 23.65
C LEU A 158 1.53 4.87 23.69
N SER A 159 0.98 4.38 22.57
CA SER A 159 0.41 3.03 22.48
C SER A 159 1.47 1.96 22.82
N TYR A 160 2.67 2.06 22.22
CA TYR A 160 3.77 1.16 22.54
C TYR A 160 4.21 1.25 24.01
N LYS A 161 4.41 2.48 24.53
CA LYS A 161 4.80 2.70 25.94
C LYS A 161 3.77 2.12 26.92
N ARG A 162 2.48 2.25 26.63
CA ARG A 162 1.40 1.68 27.44
C ARG A 162 1.53 0.16 27.53
N GLY A 163 1.74 -0.49 26.39
CA GLY A 163 2.00 -1.93 26.31
C GLY A 163 3.19 -2.36 27.14
N PHE A 164 4.32 -1.70 26.93
CA PHE A 164 5.56 -1.99 27.65
C PHE A 164 5.38 -1.88 29.16
N THR A 165 4.71 -0.81 29.62
CA THR A 165 4.41 -0.61 31.04
C THR A 165 3.53 -1.72 31.61
N ARG A 166 2.52 -2.19 30.85
CA ARG A 166 1.68 -3.33 31.25
C ARG A 166 2.47 -4.63 31.35
N GLY A 167 3.41 -4.87 30.43
CA GLY A 167 4.27 -6.05 30.46
C GLY A 167 5.17 -6.07 31.70
N LEU A 168 5.76 -4.92 32.05
CA LEU A 168 6.56 -4.79 33.28
C LEU A 168 5.74 -5.07 34.55
N ALA A 169 4.50 -4.57 34.60
CA ALA A 169 3.59 -4.83 35.72
C ALA A 169 3.29 -6.34 35.83
N ALA A 170 2.95 -7.00 34.72
CA ALA A 170 2.68 -8.43 34.70
C ALA A 170 3.88 -9.28 35.15
N MET A 171 5.11 -8.91 34.75
CA MET A 171 6.31 -9.59 35.25
C MET A 171 6.51 -9.41 36.76
N SER A 172 6.23 -8.20 37.26
CA SER A 172 6.35 -7.89 38.69
C SER A 172 5.37 -8.72 39.52
N ASP A 173 4.11 -8.82 39.08
CA ASP A 173 3.08 -9.64 39.73
C ASP A 173 3.49 -11.12 39.76
N GLN A 174 3.99 -11.66 38.64
CA GLN A 174 4.49 -13.04 38.57
C GLN A 174 5.66 -13.32 39.52
N ILE A 175 6.56 -12.35 39.70
CA ILE A 175 7.67 -12.47 40.66
C ILE A 175 7.12 -12.49 42.09
N LEU A 176 6.16 -11.62 42.41
CA LEU A 176 5.57 -11.57 43.74
C LEU A 176 4.81 -12.87 44.06
N GLU A 177 4.01 -13.39 43.14
CA GLU A 177 3.26 -14.65 43.31
C GLU A 177 4.16 -15.88 43.50
N LYS A 178 5.33 -15.93 42.85
CA LYS A 178 6.28 -17.04 43.01
C LYS A 178 7.03 -17.04 44.34
N ASN A 179 7.01 -15.92 45.07
CA ASN A 179 7.73 -15.74 46.33
C ASN A 179 6.81 -15.77 47.56
N VAL A 180 5.53 -16.13 47.38
CA VAL A 180 4.53 -16.39 48.44
C VAL A 180 4.26 -17.90 48.48
#